data_AF-A0A6M3J4C3-F1
#
_entry.id   AF-A0A6M3J4C3-F1
#
_cell.length_a   1.000
_cell.length_b   1.000
_cell.length_c   1.000
_cell.angle_alpha   90.00
_cell.angle_beta   90.00
_cell.angle_gamma   90.00
#
_symmetry.space_group_name_H-M   'P 1'
#
loop_
_entity.id
_entity.type
_entity.pdbx_description
1 polymer ?
#
loop_
_entity_poly.entity_id
_entity_poly.type
_entity_poly.pdbx_seq_one_letter_code
_entity_poly.pdbx_strand_id
1 'polypeptide(L)'
;MKIPRTVKIGAARYAVKMEVEAFASIDAPNGMKENVGEHVPSLRILRVSDRSHGKKIPEESVTDTILHEILHAVSRVYGIGLDENQVAGLTGGLMQVIRDNKLDFR
;
A
#
# COMPACT_ATOMS: atom_id res chain seq x y z
N MET A 1 4.18 -7.86 11.05
CA MET A 1 4.70 -6.56 11.55
C MET A 1 3.49 -5.76 12.03
N LYS A 2 3.56 -4.93 13.09
CA LYS A 2 2.35 -4.16 13.48
C LYS A 2 2.04 -3.12 12.41
N ILE A 3 0.86 -3.21 11.81
CA ILE A 3 0.38 -2.24 10.81
C ILE A 3 0.28 -0.86 11.47
N PRO A 4 1.00 0.17 10.97
CA PRO A 4 0.92 1.50 11.53
C PRO A 4 -0.45 2.11 11.25
N ARG A 5 -1.00 2.89 12.20
CA ARG A 5 -2.23 3.66 11.98
C ARG A 5 -2.00 4.95 11.18
N THR A 6 -0.76 5.44 11.19
CA THR A 6 -0.35 6.65 10.48
C THR A 6 1.08 6.51 9.99
N VAL A 7 1.37 7.08 8.83
CA VAL A 7 2.73 7.16 8.27
C VAL A 7 3.03 8.62 7.93
N LYS A 8 4.23 9.10 8.28
CA LYS A 8 4.68 10.44 7.89
C LYS A 8 5.52 10.32 6.61
N ILE A 9 5.14 11.06 5.58
CA ILE A 9 5.81 11.08 4.27
C ILE A 9 6.12 12.55 3.95
N GLY A 10 7.39 12.91 4.01
CA GLY A 10 7.81 14.32 3.97
C GLY A 10 7.14 15.16 5.05
N ALA A 11 6.49 16.26 4.66
CA ALA A 11 5.70 17.11 5.55
C ALA A 11 4.27 16.61 5.80
N ALA A 12 3.81 15.59 5.06
CA ALA A 12 2.45 15.08 5.13
C ALA A 12 2.34 13.91 6.13
N ARG A 13 1.21 13.85 6.84
CA ARG A 13 0.80 12.66 7.61
C ARG A 13 -0.33 11.98 6.88
N TYR A 14 -0.14 10.69 6.61
CA TYR A 14 -1.13 9.82 6.01
C TYR A 14 -1.75 8.94 7.08
N ALA A 15 -3.07 8.79 7.05
CA ALA A 15 -3.77 7.77 7.84
C ALA A 15 -3.75 6.45 7.07
N VAL A 16 -3.47 5.35 7.77
CA VAL A 16 -3.64 4.00 7.22
C VAL A 16 -4.99 3.50 7.67
N LYS A 17 -5.90 3.29 6.72
CA LYS A 17 -7.26 2.81 6.97
C LYS A 17 -7.37 1.37 6.52
N MET A 18 -7.59 0.48 7.49
CA MET A 18 -7.90 -0.91 7.22
C MET A 18 -9.38 -1.03 6.85
N GLU A 19 -9.64 -1.52 5.65
CA GLU A 19 -10.97 -1.86 5.17
C GLU A 19 -11.22 -3.35 5.39
N VAL A 20 -12.46 -3.72 5.69
CA VAL A 20 -12.83 -5.10 6.00
C VAL A 20 -12.92 -5.95 4.74
N GLU A 21 -13.06 -5.34 3.56
CA GLU A 21 -13.20 -6.04 2.29
C GLU A 21 -12.50 -5.24 1.18
N ALA A 22 -12.06 -5.92 0.13
CA ALA A 22 -11.53 -5.29 -1.07
C ALA A 22 -12.61 -4.40 -1.72
N PHE A 23 -12.18 -3.30 -2.31
CA PHE A 23 -13.07 -2.26 -2.83
C PHE A 23 -12.97 -2.19 -4.36
N ALA A 24 -14.05 -1.76 -5.00
CA ALA A 24 -14.10 -1.67 -6.46
C ALA A 24 -13.06 -0.66 -6.97
N SER A 25 -12.20 -1.09 -7.90
CA SER A 25 -11.37 -0.18 -8.66
C SER A 25 -12.23 0.65 -9.62
N ILE A 26 -12.01 1.97 -9.65
CA ILE A 26 -12.71 2.91 -10.53
C ILE A 26 -12.25 2.73 -12.00
N ASP A 27 -11.07 2.16 -12.22
CA ASP A 27 -10.38 2.13 -13.52
C ASP A 27 -10.48 0.81 -14.29
N ALA A 28 -11.41 -0.10 -13.95
CA ALA A 28 -11.49 -1.42 -14.59
C ALA A 28 -12.50 -1.45 -15.77
N PRO A 29 -12.05 -1.55 -17.04
CA PRO A 29 -12.93 -1.42 -18.20
C PRO A 29 -13.50 -2.79 -18.60
N ASN A 30 -14.50 -3.33 -17.88
CA ASN A 30 -15.30 -4.55 -18.20
C ASN A 30 -15.16 -5.75 -17.26
N GLY A 31 -14.77 -5.54 -16.01
CA GLY A 31 -14.85 -6.55 -14.96
C GLY A 31 -14.36 -5.95 -13.66
N MET A 32 -15.12 -6.09 -12.57
CA MET A 32 -14.72 -5.57 -11.26
C MET A 32 -13.38 -6.19 -10.87
N LYS A 33 -12.27 -5.48 -11.10
CA LYS A 33 -11.02 -5.78 -10.41
C LYS A 33 -11.17 -5.22 -9.00
N GLU A 34 -11.25 -6.13 -8.04
CA GLU A 34 -11.13 -5.77 -6.63
C GLU A 34 -9.74 -5.16 -6.41
N ASN A 35 -9.72 -4.03 -5.72
CA ASN A 35 -8.50 -3.41 -5.27
C ASN A 35 -8.34 -3.65 -3.77
N VAL A 36 -7.13 -4.06 -3.38
CA VAL A 36 -6.77 -4.35 -2.00
C VAL A 36 -5.95 -3.23 -1.36
N GLY A 37 -5.54 -2.24 -2.16
CA GLY A 37 -4.73 -1.09 -1.76
C GLY A 37 -5.07 0.16 -2.58
N GLU A 38 -5.16 1.32 -1.93
CA GLU A 38 -5.35 2.59 -2.64
C GLU A 38 -4.78 3.76 -1.85
N HIS A 39 -3.80 4.43 -2.46
CA HIS A 39 -3.36 5.74 -2.07
C HIS A 39 -4.39 6.78 -2.54
N VAL A 40 -5.04 7.45 -1.58
CA VAL A 40 -5.99 8.54 -1.79
C VAL A 40 -5.34 9.87 -1.39
N PRO A 41 -4.71 10.60 -2.33
CA PRO A 41 -3.84 11.72 -2.00
C PRO A 41 -4.57 12.94 -1.46
N SER A 42 -5.78 13.21 -1.98
CA SER A 42 -6.61 14.35 -1.59
C SER A 42 -7.00 14.29 -0.12
N LEU A 43 -7.19 13.08 0.41
CA LEU A 43 -7.56 12.82 1.81
C LEU A 43 -6.36 12.45 2.68
N ARG A 44 -5.18 12.23 2.08
CA ARG A 44 -3.99 11.69 2.75
C ARG A 44 -4.30 10.37 3.48
N ILE A 45 -4.91 9.45 2.75
CA ILE A 45 -5.28 8.13 3.26
C ILE A 45 -4.57 7.07 2.41
N LEU A 46 -4.05 6.04 3.07
CA LEU A 46 -3.70 4.76 2.45
C LEU A 46 -4.79 3.77 2.88
N ARG A 47 -5.61 3.32 1.93
CA ARG A 47 -6.65 2.32 2.17
C ARG A 47 -6.06 0.96 1.88
N VAL A 48 -6.25 0.01 2.78
CA VAL A 48 -5.75 -1.35 2.61
C VAL A 48 -6.79 -2.32 3.14
N SER A 49 -7.11 -3.36 2.38
CA SER A 49 -8.09 -4.37 2.79
C SER A 49 -7.40 -5.57 3.42
N ASP A 50 -8.01 -6.16 4.46
CA ASP A 50 -7.55 -7.41 5.06
C ASP A 50 -8.33 -8.65 4.56
N ARG A 51 -9.31 -8.44 3.68
CA ARG A 51 -10.05 -9.50 2.98
C ARG A 51 -10.27 -9.18 1.51
N SER A 52 -10.45 -10.23 0.71
CA SER A 52 -10.93 -10.20 -0.66
C SER A 52 -11.81 -11.42 -0.90
N HIS A 53 -12.97 -11.22 -1.52
CA HIS A 53 -14.02 -12.23 -1.69
C HIS A 53 -14.34 -13.01 -0.39
N GLY A 54 -14.44 -12.29 0.74
CA GLY A 54 -14.71 -12.83 2.08
C GLY A 54 -13.56 -13.62 2.71
N LYS A 55 -12.45 -13.84 1.98
CA LYS A 55 -11.27 -14.56 2.45
C LYS A 55 -10.26 -13.60 3.04
N LYS A 56 -9.69 -13.96 4.19
CA LYS A 56 -8.62 -13.19 4.83
C LYS A 56 -7.37 -13.19 3.95
N ILE A 57 -6.84 -12.01 3.68
CA ILE A 57 -5.57 -11.81 2.98
C ILE A 57 -4.43 -12.13 3.95
N PRO A 58 -3.37 -12.85 3.53
CA PRO A 58 -2.20 -13.09 4.38
C PRO A 58 -1.59 -11.79 4.91
N GLU A 59 -1.13 -11.78 6.17
CA GLU A 59 -0.55 -10.58 6.80
C GLU A 59 0.65 -10.04 6.01
N GLU A 60 1.46 -10.92 5.43
CA GLU A 60 2.58 -10.54 4.56
C GLU A 60 2.09 -9.77 3.34
N SER A 61 1.06 -10.27 2.64
CA SER A 61 0.46 -9.57 1.51
C SER A 61 -0.16 -8.22 1.90
N VAL A 62 -0.78 -8.11 3.07
CA VAL A 62 -1.27 -6.81 3.58
C VAL A 62 -0.10 -5.85 3.83
N THR A 63 1.02 -6.36 4.34
CA THR A 63 2.23 -5.57 4.58
C THR A 63 2.84 -5.08 3.26
N ASP A 64 2.92 -5.95 2.25
CA ASP A 64 3.37 -5.61 0.91
C ASP A 64 2.50 -4.51 0.30
N THR A 65 1.17 -4.64 0.40
CA THR A 65 0.22 -3.62 -0.07
C THR A 65 0.42 -2.29 0.64
N ILE A 66 0.63 -2.29 1.97
CA ILE A 66 0.92 -1.03 2.69
C ILE A 66 2.19 -0.37 2.15
N LEU A 67 3.26 -1.14 1.93
CA LEU A 67 4.50 -0.59 1.38
C LEU A 67 4.28 -0.04 -0.04
N HIS A 68 3.52 -0.75 -0.86
CA HIS A 68 3.15 -0.33 -2.21
C HIS A 68 2.45 1.04 -2.19
N GLU A 69 1.44 1.23 -1.33
CA GLU A 69 0.75 2.51 -1.21
C GLU A 69 1.64 3.63 -0.63
N ILE A 70 2.56 3.29 0.29
CA ILE A 70 3.56 4.23 0.79
C ILE A 70 4.45 4.71 -0.35
N LEU A 71 4.89 3.83 -1.25
CA LEU A 71 5.73 4.19 -2.39
C LEU A 71 4.99 5.09 -3.38
N HIS A 72 3.70 4.86 -3.65
CA HIS A 72 2.88 5.80 -4.42
C HIS A 72 2.80 7.16 -3.74
N ALA A 73 2.60 7.20 -2.42
CA ALA A 73 2.55 8.44 -1.67
C ALA A 73 3.90 9.18 -1.66
N VAL A 74 5.02 8.48 -1.49
CA VAL A 74 6.39 9.03 -1.60
C VAL A 74 6.61 9.60 -3.00
N SER A 75 6.32 8.82 -4.04
CA SER A 75 6.46 9.23 -5.44
C SER A 75 5.72 10.54 -5.71
N ARG A 76 4.48 10.65 -5.23
CA ARG A 76 3.67 11.86 -5.38
C ARG A 76 4.19 13.04 -4.57
N VAL A 77 4.54 12.85 -3.30
CA VAL A 77 5.00 13.93 -2.40
C VAL A 77 6.29 14.57 -2.91
N TYR A 78 7.19 13.76 -3.47
CA TYR A 78 8.49 14.22 -3.97
C TYR A 78 8.54 14.44 -5.48
N GLY A 79 7.45 14.23 -6.21
CA GLY A 79 7.39 14.42 -7.66
C GLY A 79 8.31 13.47 -8.44
N ILE A 80 8.52 12.24 -7.94
CA ILE A 80 9.42 11.25 -8.54
C ILE A 80 8.84 10.68 -9.85
N GLY A 81 7.51 10.49 -9.90
CA GLY A 81 6.83 10.01 -11.10
C GLY A 81 6.99 8.50 -11.35
N LEU A 82 7.07 7.70 -10.28
CA LEU A 82 7.08 6.23 -10.39
C LEU A 82 5.78 5.70 -11.03
N ASP A 83 5.92 4.84 -12.03
CA ASP A 83 4.83 4.06 -12.59
C ASP A 83 4.51 2.80 -11.76
N GLU A 84 3.39 2.14 -12.08
CA GLU A 84 2.90 0.96 -11.38
C GLU A 84 3.92 -0.19 -11.34
N ASN A 85 4.62 -0.45 -12.44
CA ASN A 85 5.60 -1.54 -12.51
C ASN A 85 6.83 -1.22 -11.66
N GLN A 86 7.27 0.04 -11.65
CA GLN A 86 8.36 0.51 -10.80
C GLN A 86 7.99 0.42 -9.33
N VAL A 87 6.77 0.81 -8.95
CA VAL A 87 6.29 0.69 -7.57
C VAL A 87 6.23 -0.79 -7.16
N ALA A 88 5.63 -1.66 -7.97
CA ALA A 88 5.55 -3.09 -7.69
C ALA A 88 6.94 -3.74 -7.54
N GLY A 89 7.88 -3.41 -8.44
CA GLY A 89 9.26 -3.89 -8.39
C GLY A 89 10.01 -3.42 -7.14
N LEU A 90 9.85 -2.13 -6.77
CA LEU A 90 10.44 -1.58 -5.56
C LEU A 90 9.84 -2.20 -4.30
N THR A 91 8.52 -2.42 -4.25
CA THR A 91 7.86 -3.11 -3.13
C THR A 91 8.47 -4.50 -2.92
N GLY A 92 8.54 -5.31 -3.97
CA GLY A 92 9.09 -6.66 -3.89
C GLY A 92 10.56 -6.67 -3.45
N GLY A 93 11.39 -5.81 -4.07
CA GLY A 93 12.81 -5.70 -3.73
C GLY A 93 13.06 -5.22 -2.30
N LEU A 94 12.35 -4.19 -1.85
CA LEU A 94 12.50 -3.65 -0.49
C LEU A 94 12.00 -4.64 0.57
N MET A 95 10.88 -5.32 0.32
CA MET A 95 10.39 -6.36 1.24
C MET A 95 11.36 -7.52 1.37
N GLN A 96 11.96 -7.95 0.26
CA GLN A 96 13.02 -8.95 0.30
C GLN A 96 14.20 -8.47 1.15
N VAL A 97 14.69 -7.25 0.93
CA VAL A 97 15.80 -6.68 1.71
C VAL A 97 15.45 -6.63 3.21
N ILE A 98 14.26 -6.15 3.56
CA ILE A 98 13.81 -6.06 4.97
C ILE A 98 13.76 -7.44 5.61
N ARG A 99 13.17 -8.43 4.94
CA ARG A 99 12.99 -9.79 5.45
C ARG A 99 14.32 -10.52 5.61
N ASP A 100 15.14 -10.51 4.56
CA ASP A 100 16.38 -11.29 4.51
C ASP A 100 17.43 -10.75 5.49
N ASN A 101 17.42 -9.43 5.73
CA ASN A 101 18.36 -8.78 6.66
C ASN A 101 17.75 -8.53 8.06
N LYS A 102 16.50 -8.95 8.31
CA LYS A 102 15.79 -8.76 9.59
C LYS A 102 15.84 -7.30 10.07
N LEU A 103 15.67 -6.35 9.15
CA LEU A 103 15.79 -4.93 9.48
C LEU A 103 14.67 -4.50 10.42
N ASP A 104 15.04 -3.86 11.54
CA ASP A 104 14.13 -3.32 12.54
C ASP A 104 14.46 -1.83 12.76
N PHE A 105 13.66 -0.94 12.16
CA PHE A 105 13.91 0.51 12.13
C PHE A 105 13.31 1.26 13.34
N ARG A 106 13.47 0.70 14.55
CA ARG A 106 12.97 1.30 15.81
C ARG A 106 13.75 2.53 16.25
#